data_AF-A0A978UFJ0-F1
#
_entry.id   AF-A0A978UFJ0-F1
#
_cell.length_a   1.000
_cell.length_b   1.000
_cell.length_c   1.000
_cell.angle_alpha   90.00
_cell.angle_beta   90.00
_cell.angle_gamma   90.00
#
_symmetry.space_group_name_H-M   'P 1'
#
loop_
_entity.id
_entity.type
_entity.pdbx_description
1 polymer ?
#
loop_
_entity_poly.entity_id
_entity_poly.type
_entity_poly.pdbx_seq_one_letter_code
_entity_poly.pdbx_strand_id
1 'polypeptide(L)'
;MAVEAKAAATVHELALADTDINWHRLDKTKFHAIGAVLFTAQSALLHPTTVVKTRMQVAESGLSHMRGFTVFRHILKNDGIPGLFRGFGTSAIGSLPGRVLALTSLEVSKDMMLKYTQGIDMPEATRVGIANGVAGLFSNCVSCVYYVPLDVICQRLMVQGLPGTTFCNGPFDVIKKVIKAEGFRGLYRGFGLTAVTQSPASALWWGVYGAAQHIIWRSLGYGDEIEKKPSHMEMVKVQGTAGMVAGACSSVITTPIDTVKTRLQVMDDYGVGRPSVFKTTKTLLKEDGWWGFYRGFGPRFLNMSLYGTTMIVTYELIKKNGSGFLRGLLLIFYFSAAVKTAVVSSVEILYAMRFLRVLAWYKMGLSFTKLFSRLFAKKEMRILMVGLDAAGKTTILYKLKLGEIVTTIPTIGFNVETVEYKNISFTVWDVGGQDKIRPLWRHYFQNTQGLIFVVDSNDRDRVVEARDELHRMLNEDELREAVLLVFANKQDLPNAMNAAEITDKLGLHSLRQRHWYIQSTCATSGEGLYEGLDWLSNNIANKA
;
A
#
# COMPACT_ATOMS: atom_id res chain seq x y z
N MET A 1 -30.89 27.65 0.30
CA MET A 1 -30.77 27.45 -1.17
C MET A 1 -29.35 27.65 -1.72
N ALA A 2 -28.80 28.86 -1.84
CA ALA A 2 -27.45 29.05 -2.45
C ALA A 2 -26.29 28.49 -1.59
N VAL A 3 -26.42 28.53 -0.26
CA VAL A 3 -25.43 27.96 0.69
C VAL A 3 -25.50 26.43 0.73
N GLU A 4 -26.69 25.86 0.65
CA GLU A 4 -26.89 24.40 0.56
C GLU A 4 -26.42 23.83 -0.78
N ALA A 5 -26.63 24.54 -1.89
CA ALA A 5 -26.11 24.14 -3.20
C ALA A 5 -24.57 24.15 -3.23
N LYS A 6 -23.94 25.12 -2.55
CA LYS A 6 -22.47 25.19 -2.43
C LYS A 6 -21.92 24.12 -1.49
N ALA A 7 -22.61 23.83 -0.38
CA ALA A 7 -22.25 22.73 0.52
C ALA A 7 -22.43 21.37 -0.15
N ALA A 8 -23.52 21.16 -0.89
CA ALA A 8 -23.78 19.94 -1.67
C ALA A 8 -22.75 19.76 -2.79
N ALA A 9 -22.41 20.81 -3.54
CA ALA A 9 -21.34 20.77 -4.55
C ALA A 9 -19.98 20.41 -3.94
N THR A 10 -19.64 20.97 -2.78
CA THR A 10 -18.39 20.68 -2.07
C THR A 10 -18.36 19.22 -1.57
N VAL A 11 -19.50 18.70 -1.09
CA VAL A 11 -19.67 17.29 -0.69
C VAL A 11 -19.61 16.34 -1.90
N HIS A 12 -20.14 16.76 -3.05
CA HIS A 12 -20.10 16.02 -4.32
C HIS A 12 -18.66 15.90 -4.86
N GLU A 13 -17.91 16.99 -4.81
CA GLU A 13 -16.50 17.04 -5.20
C GLU A 13 -15.65 16.17 -4.26
N LEU A 14 -15.94 16.18 -2.95
CA LEU A 14 -15.32 15.29 -1.96
C LEU A 14 -15.65 13.80 -2.18
N ALA A 15 -16.87 13.46 -2.62
CA ALA A 15 -17.29 12.08 -2.83
C ALA A 15 -16.61 11.43 -4.05
N LEU A 16 -16.39 12.19 -5.12
CA LEU A 16 -15.60 11.74 -6.28
C LEU A 16 -14.10 11.75 -5.97
N ALA A 17 -13.60 12.74 -5.23
CA ALA A 17 -12.21 12.78 -4.77
C ALA A 17 -11.83 11.58 -3.86
N ASP A 18 -12.79 10.98 -3.17
CA ASP A 18 -12.58 9.75 -2.39
C ASP A 18 -12.39 8.48 -3.25
N THR A 19 -12.75 8.54 -4.54
CA THR A 19 -12.51 7.48 -5.54
C THR A 19 -11.15 7.59 -6.22
N ASP A 20 -10.51 8.76 -6.13
CA ASP A 20 -9.16 8.98 -6.63
C ASP A 20 -8.08 8.47 -5.67
N ILE A 21 -6.98 7.99 -6.23
CA ILE A 21 -5.85 7.47 -5.47
C ILE A 21 -5.11 8.64 -4.81
N ASN A 22 -5.40 8.90 -3.53
CA ASN A 22 -4.80 9.98 -2.75
C ASN A 22 -3.64 9.48 -1.87
N TRP A 23 -2.42 9.60 -2.37
CA TRP A 23 -1.18 9.12 -1.75
C TRP A 23 -0.85 9.76 -0.40
N HIS A 24 -1.35 10.96 -0.11
CA HIS A 24 -1.02 11.69 1.12
C HIS A 24 -1.69 11.10 2.37
N ARG A 25 -2.80 10.37 2.20
CA ARG A 25 -3.58 9.76 3.30
C ARG A 25 -3.13 8.32 3.62
N LEU A 26 -2.13 7.81 2.90
CA LEU A 26 -1.68 6.43 3.00
C LEU A 26 -0.58 6.30 4.06
N ASP A 27 -0.71 5.32 4.96
CA ASP A 27 0.38 4.92 5.86
C ASP A 27 1.53 4.35 5.01
N LYS A 28 2.55 5.18 4.75
CA LYS A 28 3.68 4.85 3.88
C LYS A 28 4.44 3.62 4.39
N THR A 29 4.56 3.46 5.71
CA THR A 29 5.29 2.33 6.32
C THR A 29 4.53 1.01 6.10
N LYS A 30 3.22 1.00 6.38
CA LYS A 30 2.36 -0.16 6.06
C LYS A 30 2.35 -0.43 4.56
N PHE A 31 2.28 0.62 3.74
CA PHE A 31 2.30 0.47 2.29
C PHE A 31 3.59 -0.16 1.77
N HIS A 32 4.75 0.25 2.26
CA HIS A 32 6.02 -0.33 1.84
C HIS A 32 6.20 -1.77 2.34
N ALA A 33 5.82 -2.07 3.58
CA ALA A 33 5.95 -3.43 4.14
C ALA A 33 4.95 -4.43 3.50
N ILE A 34 3.65 -4.09 3.51
CA ILE A 34 2.59 -4.94 2.93
C ILE A 34 2.73 -4.96 1.42
N GLY A 35 3.00 -3.81 0.80
CA GLY A 35 3.25 -3.70 -0.63
C GLY A 35 4.44 -4.53 -1.07
N ALA A 36 5.57 -4.54 -0.33
CA ALA A 36 6.71 -5.39 -0.68
C ALA A 36 6.32 -6.86 -0.81
N VAL A 37 5.53 -7.39 0.13
CA VAL A 37 5.05 -8.78 0.10
C VAL A 37 4.08 -8.99 -1.07
N LEU A 38 3.09 -8.13 -1.23
CA LEU A 38 2.08 -8.24 -2.29
C LEU A 38 2.69 -8.14 -3.68
N PHE A 39 3.57 -7.17 -3.91
CA PHE A 39 4.27 -7.01 -5.18
C PHE A 39 5.23 -8.16 -5.46
N THR A 40 5.86 -8.75 -4.45
CA THR A 40 6.72 -9.93 -4.62
C THR A 40 5.89 -11.16 -4.98
N ALA A 41 4.77 -11.38 -4.28
CA ALA A 41 3.85 -12.48 -4.58
C ALA A 41 3.24 -12.36 -5.99
N GLN A 42 2.85 -11.14 -6.37
CA GLN A 42 2.39 -10.84 -7.72
C GLN A 42 3.50 -11.08 -8.75
N SER A 43 4.72 -10.60 -8.50
CA SER A 43 5.86 -10.82 -9.39
C SER A 43 6.12 -12.31 -9.58
N ALA A 44 6.00 -13.12 -8.52
CA ALA A 44 6.11 -14.58 -8.61
C ALA A 44 5.03 -15.19 -9.52
N LEU A 45 3.80 -14.70 -9.42
CA LEU A 45 2.66 -15.18 -10.23
C LEU A 45 2.82 -14.84 -11.72
N LEU A 46 3.42 -13.70 -12.03
CA LEU A 46 3.69 -13.19 -13.39
C LEU A 46 5.08 -13.53 -13.91
N HIS A 47 5.92 -14.19 -13.10
CA HIS A 47 7.28 -14.52 -13.51
C HIS A 47 7.31 -15.52 -14.69
N PRO A 48 6.51 -16.61 -14.69
CA PRO A 48 6.51 -17.55 -15.81
C PRO A 48 6.17 -16.89 -17.16
N THR A 49 5.20 -15.97 -17.18
CA THR A 49 4.82 -15.21 -18.38
C THR A 49 5.93 -14.24 -18.79
N THR A 50 6.68 -13.68 -17.83
CA THR A 50 7.87 -12.87 -18.08
C THR A 50 9.00 -13.68 -18.71
N VAL A 51 9.25 -14.92 -18.26
CA VAL A 51 10.25 -15.81 -18.88
C VAL A 51 9.85 -16.14 -20.33
N VAL A 52 8.58 -16.50 -20.54
CA VAL A 52 8.04 -16.78 -21.89
C VAL A 52 8.18 -15.56 -22.81
N LYS A 53 7.76 -14.37 -22.34
CA LYS A 53 7.92 -13.10 -23.07
C LYS A 53 9.36 -12.90 -23.52
N THR A 54 10.28 -13.04 -22.58
CA THR A 54 11.71 -12.78 -22.77
C THR A 54 12.32 -13.75 -23.77
N ARG A 55 12.00 -15.05 -23.67
CA ARG A 55 12.47 -16.03 -24.66
C ARG A 55 11.90 -15.77 -26.06
N MET A 56 10.63 -15.40 -26.17
CA MET A 56 10.04 -15.05 -27.47
C MET A 56 10.69 -13.81 -28.10
N GLN A 57 11.02 -12.79 -27.29
CA GLN A 57 11.68 -11.57 -27.78
C GLN A 57 13.10 -11.81 -28.30
N VAL A 58 13.80 -12.80 -27.74
CA VAL A 58 15.20 -13.10 -28.08
C VAL A 58 15.34 -14.22 -29.11
N ALA A 59 14.33 -15.09 -29.25
CA ALA A 59 14.33 -16.21 -30.18
C ALA A 59 14.71 -15.78 -31.61
N GLU A 60 15.59 -16.56 -32.24
CA GLU A 60 15.97 -16.39 -33.66
C GLU A 60 14.87 -16.91 -34.60
N SER A 61 14.99 -16.64 -35.90
CA SER A 61 13.98 -16.87 -36.94
C SER A 61 13.39 -18.29 -37.01
N GLY A 62 14.11 -19.33 -36.55
CA GLY A 62 13.58 -20.70 -36.49
C GLY A 62 12.60 -20.95 -35.32
N LEU A 63 12.70 -20.16 -34.25
CA LEU A 63 11.91 -20.25 -33.02
C LEU A 63 10.91 -19.09 -32.90
N SER A 64 10.96 -18.11 -33.81
CA SER A 64 10.22 -16.85 -33.77
C SER A 64 8.71 -16.99 -33.95
N HIS A 65 8.27 -18.01 -34.70
CA HIS A 65 6.84 -18.28 -34.94
C HIS A 65 6.15 -19.08 -33.84
N MET A 66 6.87 -19.48 -32.79
CA MET A 66 6.26 -20.25 -31.71
C MET A 66 5.29 -19.39 -30.90
N ARG A 67 4.06 -19.92 -30.74
CA ARG A 67 3.08 -19.35 -29.82
C ARG A 67 3.60 -19.41 -28.38
N GLY A 68 3.24 -18.43 -27.55
CA GLY A 68 3.74 -18.34 -26.17
C GLY A 68 3.45 -19.59 -25.33
N PHE A 69 2.34 -20.28 -25.58
CA PHE A 69 2.03 -21.56 -24.93
C PHE A 69 3.00 -22.69 -25.33
N THR A 70 3.42 -22.73 -26.60
CA THR A 70 4.41 -23.68 -27.08
C THR A 70 5.76 -23.45 -26.40
N VAL A 71 6.17 -22.18 -26.26
CA VAL A 71 7.38 -21.80 -25.52
C VAL A 71 7.28 -22.22 -24.05
N PHE A 72 6.15 -21.96 -23.40
CA PHE A 72 5.90 -22.38 -22.02
C PHE A 72 6.04 -23.90 -21.85
N ARG A 73 5.40 -24.68 -22.72
CA ARG A 73 5.47 -26.15 -22.69
C ARG A 73 6.89 -26.66 -22.95
N HIS A 74 7.62 -26.00 -23.86
CA HIS A 74 9.01 -26.32 -24.16
C HIS A 74 9.92 -26.07 -22.94
N ILE A 75 9.77 -24.94 -22.25
CA ILE A 75 10.50 -24.66 -21.00
C ILE A 75 10.18 -25.73 -19.97
N LEU A 76 8.90 -26.04 -19.76
CA LEU A 76 8.51 -27.02 -18.75
C LEU A 76 9.04 -28.43 -19.06
N LYS A 77 9.09 -28.82 -20.33
CA LYS A 77 9.61 -30.11 -20.77
C LYS A 77 11.14 -30.21 -20.63
N ASN A 78 11.88 -29.15 -20.94
CA ASN A 78 13.35 -29.19 -21.03
C ASN A 78 14.05 -28.68 -19.76
N ASP A 79 13.53 -27.63 -19.14
CA ASP A 79 14.12 -26.99 -17.96
C ASP A 79 13.33 -27.27 -16.65
N GLY A 80 12.16 -27.89 -16.75
CA GLY A 80 11.27 -28.13 -15.61
C GLY A 80 10.68 -26.86 -15.00
N ILE A 81 10.07 -27.00 -13.82
CA ILE A 81 9.51 -25.86 -13.06
C ILE A 81 10.57 -24.79 -12.73
N PRO A 82 11.81 -25.13 -12.33
CA PRO A 82 12.84 -24.11 -12.08
C PRO A 82 13.15 -23.23 -13.30
N GLY A 83 13.01 -23.76 -14.52
CA GLY A 83 13.15 -23.00 -15.76
C GLY A 83 12.21 -21.80 -15.86
N LEU A 84 10.97 -21.95 -15.39
CA LEU A 84 9.94 -20.91 -15.38
C LEU A 84 10.19 -19.81 -14.34
N PHE A 85 11.14 -20.01 -13.42
CA PHE A 85 11.50 -19.07 -12.34
C PHE A 85 12.95 -18.59 -12.39
N ARG A 86 13.67 -18.85 -13.49
CA ARG A 86 15.03 -18.32 -13.68
C ARG A 86 15.01 -16.78 -13.60
N GLY A 87 15.91 -16.22 -12.80
CA GLY A 87 15.99 -14.77 -12.55
C GLY A 87 14.99 -14.22 -11.52
N PHE A 88 14.04 -15.01 -11.01
CA PHE A 88 13.05 -14.51 -10.04
C PHE A 88 13.70 -14.04 -8.74
N GLY A 89 14.62 -14.82 -8.16
CA GLY A 89 15.31 -14.45 -6.91
C GLY A 89 16.05 -13.11 -7.03
N THR A 90 16.78 -12.93 -8.15
CA THR A 90 17.47 -11.67 -8.48
C THR A 90 16.48 -10.52 -8.59
N SER A 91 15.38 -10.70 -9.34
CA SER A 91 14.35 -9.67 -9.49
C SER A 91 13.64 -9.33 -8.17
N ALA A 92 13.31 -10.33 -7.36
CA ALA A 92 12.55 -10.16 -6.12
C ALA A 92 13.39 -9.41 -5.08
N ILE A 93 14.59 -9.91 -4.78
CA ILE A 93 15.51 -9.29 -3.81
C ILE A 93 15.98 -7.93 -4.31
N GLY A 94 16.35 -7.87 -5.59
CA GLY A 94 16.88 -6.66 -6.20
C GLY A 94 15.85 -5.55 -6.29
N SER A 95 14.57 -5.81 -6.48
CA SER A 95 13.57 -4.76 -6.69
C SER A 95 13.36 -3.82 -5.48
N LEU A 96 13.67 -4.26 -4.26
CA LEU A 96 13.38 -3.49 -3.05
C LEU A 96 14.23 -2.20 -2.94
N PRO A 97 15.58 -2.25 -3.02
CA PRO A 97 16.38 -1.02 -3.05
C PRO A 97 16.01 -0.08 -4.19
N GLY A 98 15.72 -0.62 -5.39
CA GLY A 98 15.32 0.19 -6.55
C GLY A 98 14.05 1.01 -6.30
N ARG A 99 13.06 0.43 -5.60
CA ARG A 99 11.83 1.15 -5.23
C ARG A 99 12.08 2.27 -4.23
N VAL A 100 12.91 2.02 -3.22
CA VAL A 100 13.29 3.04 -2.23
C VAL A 100 14.00 4.19 -2.94
N LEU A 101 15.00 3.89 -3.79
CA LEU A 101 15.71 4.90 -4.57
C LEU A 101 14.77 5.72 -5.45
N ALA A 102 13.84 5.09 -6.16
CA ALA A 102 12.88 5.78 -7.01
C ALA A 102 12.01 6.74 -6.20
N LEU A 103 11.43 6.28 -5.09
CA LEU A 103 10.52 7.10 -4.28
C LEU A 103 11.24 8.26 -3.58
N THR A 104 12.38 8.00 -2.95
CA THR A 104 13.17 9.06 -2.31
C THR A 104 13.61 10.09 -3.34
N SER A 105 14.07 9.65 -4.52
CA SER A 105 14.46 10.57 -5.60
C SER A 105 13.27 11.37 -6.12
N LEU A 106 12.09 10.76 -6.19
CA LEU A 106 10.86 11.45 -6.60
C LEU A 106 10.46 12.54 -5.60
N GLU A 107 10.42 12.22 -4.31
CA GLU A 107 10.03 13.17 -3.26
C GLU A 107 11.02 14.34 -3.16
N VAL A 108 12.33 14.05 -3.13
CA VAL A 108 13.39 15.07 -3.04
C VAL A 108 13.38 15.98 -4.26
N SER A 109 13.27 15.41 -5.47
CA SER A 109 13.27 16.21 -6.70
C SER A 109 12.02 17.06 -6.85
N LYS A 110 10.87 16.56 -6.39
CA LYS A 110 9.61 17.31 -6.40
C LYS A 110 9.69 18.50 -5.45
N ASP A 111 10.16 18.30 -4.22
CA ASP A 111 10.33 19.38 -3.23
C ASP A 111 11.31 20.46 -3.74
N MET A 112 12.43 20.03 -4.33
CA MET A 112 13.41 20.95 -4.93
C MET A 112 12.81 21.77 -6.08
N MET A 113 12.03 21.14 -6.97
CA MET A 113 11.40 21.83 -8.09
C MET A 113 10.29 22.78 -7.65
N LEU A 114 9.50 22.40 -6.64
CA LEU A 114 8.50 23.29 -6.05
C LEU A 114 9.16 24.53 -5.43
N LYS A 115 10.27 24.37 -4.68
CA LYS A 115 11.05 25.49 -4.13
C LYS A 115 11.62 26.39 -5.22
N TYR A 116 12.16 25.82 -6.29
CA TYR A 116 12.72 26.60 -7.41
C TYR A 116 11.65 27.39 -8.18
N THR A 117 10.44 26.86 -8.27
CA THR A 117 9.33 27.48 -9.01
C THR A 117 8.44 28.39 -8.16
N GLN A 118 8.67 28.49 -6.85
CA GLN A 118 7.91 29.37 -5.94
C GLN A 118 7.99 30.86 -6.32
N GLY A 119 9.09 31.31 -6.92
CA GLY A 119 9.30 32.70 -7.33
C GLY A 119 8.88 33.04 -8.77
N ILE A 120 8.30 32.09 -9.51
CA ILE A 120 7.90 32.28 -10.91
C ILE A 120 6.38 32.42 -10.96
N ASP A 121 5.90 33.49 -11.61
CA ASP A 121 4.47 33.72 -11.81
C ASP A 121 3.91 32.70 -12.82
N MET A 122 3.22 31.67 -12.30
CA MET A 122 2.54 30.66 -13.11
C MET A 122 1.37 30.04 -12.33
N PRO A 123 0.33 29.52 -13.01
CA PRO A 123 -0.78 28.83 -12.35
C PRO A 123 -0.31 27.63 -11.51
N GLU A 124 -0.94 27.42 -10.36
CA GLU A 124 -0.57 26.35 -9.41
C GLU A 124 -0.54 24.96 -10.06
N ALA A 125 -1.54 24.67 -10.89
CA ALA A 125 -1.63 23.40 -11.62
C ALA A 125 -0.42 23.19 -12.55
N THR A 126 0.03 24.24 -13.22
CA THR A 126 1.21 24.21 -14.10
C THR A 126 2.48 24.00 -13.29
N ARG A 127 2.62 24.69 -12.16
CA ARG A 127 3.75 24.55 -11.25
C ARG A 127 3.89 23.12 -10.72
N VAL A 128 2.79 22.57 -10.19
CA VAL A 128 2.73 21.20 -9.68
C VAL A 128 2.96 20.19 -10.80
N GLY A 129 2.42 20.44 -12.01
CA GLY A 129 2.63 19.61 -13.19
C GLY A 129 4.10 19.53 -13.61
N ILE A 130 4.78 20.67 -13.71
CA ILE A 130 6.21 20.74 -14.03
C ILE A 130 7.03 20.03 -12.95
N ALA A 131 6.77 20.31 -11.68
CA ALA A 131 7.50 19.69 -10.57
C ALA A 131 7.36 18.17 -10.57
N ASN A 132 6.14 17.64 -10.75
CA ASN A 132 5.91 16.20 -10.85
C ASN A 132 6.57 15.58 -12.10
N GLY A 133 6.50 16.26 -13.24
CA GLY A 133 7.10 15.79 -14.50
C GLY A 133 8.62 15.68 -14.42
N VAL A 134 9.29 16.74 -13.95
CA VAL A 134 10.75 16.76 -13.78
C VAL A 134 11.18 15.77 -12.70
N ALA A 135 10.48 15.73 -11.57
CA ALA A 135 10.78 14.77 -10.51
C ALA A 135 10.63 13.32 -10.99
N GLY A 136 9.59 13.03 -11.79
CA GLY A 136 9.38 11.70 -12.37
C GLY A 136 10.50 11.29 -13.33
N LEU A 137 10.95 12.21 -14.19
CA LEU A 137 12.07 11.95 -15.11
C LEU A 137 13.39 11.72 -14.35
N PHE A 138 13.69 12.57 -13.38
CA PHE A 138 14.91 12.46 -12.60
C PHE A 138 14.93 11.19 -11.75
N SER A 139 13.83 10.91 -11.04
CA SER A 139 13.64 9.67 -10.27
C SER A 139 13.85 8.43 -11.13
N ASN A 140 13.29 8.42 -12.34
CA ASN A 140 13.47 7.30 -13.26
C ASN A 140 14.94 7.10 -13.67
N CYS A 141 15.67 8.18 -13.99
CA CYS A 141 17.09 8.11 -14.32
C CYS A 141 17.92 7.56 -13.16
N VAL A 142 17.68 8.03 -11.93
CA VAL A 142 18.37 7.52 -10.72
C VAL A 142 18.04 6.05 -10.48
N SER A 143 16.75 5.68 -10.58
CA SER A 143 16.31 4.29 -10.43
C SER A 143 16.96 3.38 -11.48
N CYS A 144 17.11 3.83 -12.72
CA CYS A 144 17.75 3.08 -13.80
C CYS A 144 19.21 2.73 -13.50
N VAL A 145 19.94 3.53 -12.72
CA VAL A 145 21.33 3.23 -12.34
C VAL A 145 21.42 1.90 -11.59
N TYR A 146 20.44 1.64 -10.73
CA TYR A 146 20.37 0.39 -9.98
C TYR A 146 19.60 -0.71 -10.73
N TYR A 147 18.49 -0.34 -11.39
CA TYR A 147 17.58 -1.28 -12.02
C TYR A 147 18.17 -1.93 -13.28
N VAL A 148 18.92 -1.19 -14.12
CA VAL A 148 19.40 -1.71 -15.40
C VAL A 148 20.39 -2.88 -15.24
N PRO A 149 21.40 -2.83 -14.35
CA PRO A 149 22.24 -3.99 -14.06
C PRO A 149 21.45 -5.20 -13.59
N LEU A 150 20.45 -4.99 -12.73
CA LEU A 150 19.59 -6.06 -12.25
C LEU A 150 18.78 -6.69 -13.39
N ASP A 151 18.20 -5.86 -14.27
CA ASP A 151 17.45 -6.29 -15.44
C ASP A 151 18.35 -7.11 -16.37
N VAL A 152 19.55 -6.63 -16.72
CA VAL A 152 20.52 -7.38 -17.56
C VAL A 152 20.82 -8.76 -17.00
N ILE A 153 21.04 -8.87 -15.68
CA ILE A 153 21.29 -10.15 -15.02
C ILE A 153 20.06 -11.07 -15.14
N CYS A 154 18.87 -10.54 -14.84
CA CYS A 154 17.62 -11.28 -14.92
C CYS A 154 17.35 -11.78 -16.35
N GLN A 155 17.43 -10.90 -17.36
CA GLN A 155 17.17 -11.24 -18.76
C GLN A 155 18.10 -12.38 -19.23
N ARG A 156 19.39 -12.31 -18.91
CA ARG A 156 20.37 -13.36 -19.26
C ARG A 156 20.12 -14.69 -18.55
N LEU A 157 19.56 -14.67 -17.33
CA LEU A 157 19.12 -15.90 -16.66
C LEU A 157 17.85 -16.48 -17.31
N MET A 158 16.91 -15.65 -17.74
CA MET A 158 15.62 -16.07 -18.32
C MET A 158 15.75 -16.73 -19.70
N VAL A 159 16.71 -16.30 -20.51
CA VAL A 159 16.89 -16.77 -21.90
C VAL A 159 17.72 -18.04 -22.05
N GLN A 160 18.31 -18.55 -20.96
CA GLN A 160 19.16 -19.73 -21.03
C GLN A 160 18.46 -20.92 -21.69
N GLY A 161 19.18 -21.63 -22.55
CA GLY A 161 18.65 -22.76 -23.33
C GLY A 161 18.20 -22.37 -24.74
N LEU A 162 18.30 -21.08 -25.12
CA LEU A 162 18.14 -20.64 -26.50
C LEU A 162 19.50 -20.68 -27.25
N PRO A 163 19.48 -20.93 -28.57
CA PRO A 163 20.67 -20.77 -29.41
C PRO A 163 21.30 -19.39 -29.24
N GLY A 164 22.63 -19.31 -29.24
CA GLY A 164 23.37 -18.06 -29.10
C GLY A 164 23.38 -17.45 -27.68
N THR A 165 22.84 -18.15 -26.67
CA THR A 165 22.87 -17.69 -25.28
C THR A 165 23.93 -18.40 -24.44
N THR A 166 24.61 -17.63 -23.58
CA THR A 166 25.64 -18.16 -22.69
C THR A 166 25.01 -18.79 -21.43
N PHE A 167 25.26 -20.06 -21.18
CA PHE A 167 24.81 -20.73 -19.95
C PHE A 167 25.45 -20.09 -18.71
N CYS A 168 24.67 -19.84 -17.65
CA CYS A 168 25.16 -19.21 -16.42
C CYS A 168 24.60 -19.90 -15.18
N ASN A 169 25.46 -20.20 -14.21
CA ASN A 169 25.08 -20.91 -12.97
C ASN A 169 24.26 -20.05 -11.98
N GLY A 170 24.28 -18.73 -12.14
CA GLY A 170 23.60 -17.80 -11.24
C GLY A 170 23.93 -16.34 -11.53
N PRO A 171 23.38 -15.39 -10.74
CA PRO A 171 23.54 -13.96 -10.99
C PRO A 171 24.99 -13.50 -10.96
N PHE A 172 25.81 -14.00 -10.03
CA PHE A 172 27.23 -13.65 -9.94
C PHE A 172 28.04 -14.18 -11.12
N ASP A 173 27.68 -15.34 -11.66
CA ASP A 173 28.32 -15.90 -12.86
C ASP A 173 27.98 -15.05 -14.09
N VAL A 174 26.74 -14.56 -14.20
CA VAL A 174 26.36 -13.58 -15.24
C VAL A 174 27.20 -12.31 -15.12
N ILE A 175 27.33 -11.73 -13.93
CA ILE A 175 28.15 -10.53 -13.71
C ILE A 175 29.59 -10.76 -14.17
N LYS A 176 30.21 -11.88 -13.73
CA LYS A 176 31.58 -12.23 -14.09
C LYS A 176 31.76 -12.36 -15.60
N LYS A 177 30.85 -13.07 -16.27
CA LYS A 177 30.90 -13.29 -17.73
C LYS A 177 30.69 -12.00 -18.52
N VAL A 178 29.72 -11.18 -18.13
CA VAL A 178 29.46 -9.88 -18.77
C VAL A 178 30.64 -8.92 -18.59
N ILE A 179 31.19 -8.80 -17.38
CA ILE A 179 32.35 -7.93 -17.14
C ILE A 179 33.56 -8.43 -17.93
N LYS A 180 33.78 -9.75 -18.02
CA LYS A 180 34.89 -10.33 -18.79
C LYS A 180 34.74 -10.08 -20.30
N ALA A 181 33.52 -10.18 -20.85
CA ALA A 181 33.29 -10.04 -22.28
C ALA A 181 33.16 -8.57 -22.74
N GLU A 182 32.55 -7.71 -21.92
CA GLU A 182 32.10 -6.37 -22.33
C GLU A 182 32.55 -5.24 -21.40
N GLY A 183 33.22 -5.58 -20.29
CA GLY A 183 33.53 -4.65 -19.21
C GLY A 183 32.29 -4.22 -18.42
N PHE A 184 32.49 -3.25 -17.53
CA PHE A 184 31.43 -2.75 -16.66
C PHE A 184 30.23 -2.14 -17.42
N ARG A 185 30.49 -1.57 -18.60
CA ARG A 185 29.45 -1.01 -19.47
C ARG A 185 28.45 -2.05 -19.98
N GLY A 186 28.82 -3.33 -20.04
CA GLY A 186 27.91 -4.41 -20.43
C GLY A 186 26.72 -4.59 -19.48
N LEU A 187 26.91 -4.31 -18.18
CA LEU A 187 25.83 -4.35 -17.19
C LEU A 187 24.80 -3.23 -17.38
N TYR A 188 25.16 -2.15 -18.07
CA TYR A 188 24.29 -1.00 -18.30
C TYR A 188 23.72 -0.98 -19.73
N ARG A 189 23.81 -2.10 -20.43
CA ARG A 189 23.32 -2.18 -21.79
C ARG A 189 21.80 -1.97 -21.82
N GLY A 190 21.33 -1.13 -22.75
CA GLY A 190 19.93 -0.76 -22.83
C GLY A 190 19.48 0.30 -21.82
N PHE A 191 20.40 0.95 -21.07
CA PHE A 191 20.04 2.03 -20.14
C PHE A 191 19.19 3.12 -20.79
N GLY A 192 19.64 3.68 -21.92
CA GLY A 192 18.90 4.74 -22.63
C GLY A 192 17.53 4.27 -23.10
N LEU A 193 17.42 3.05 -23.63
CA LEU A 193 16.13 2.48 -24.03
C LEU A 193 15.21 2.27 -22.82
N THR A 194 15.76 1.87 -21.66
CA THR A 194 15.02 1.68 -20.41
C THR A 194 14.48 3.01 -19.89
N ALA A 195 15.32 4.04 -19.85
CA ALA A 195 14.92 5.38 -19.44
C ALA A 195 13.79 5.93 -20.32
N VAL A 196 13.94 5.80 -21.66
CA VAL A 196 12.96 6.27 -22.64
C VAL A 196 11.70 5.40 -22.70
N THR A 197 11.74 4.14 -22.26
CA THR A 197 10.51 3.34 -22.13
C THR A 197 9.75 3.67 -20.87
N GLN A 198 10.40 3.73 -19.71
CA GLN A 198 9.69 3.80 -18.43
C GLN A 198 8.90 5.10 -18.24
N SER A 199 9.51 6.27 -18.44
CA SER A 199 8.81 7.55 -18.16
C SER A 199 7.64 7.83 -19.12
N PRO A 200 7.78 7.70 -20.46
CA PRO A 200 6.66 7.84 -21.38
C PRO A 200 5.61 6.74 -21.22
N ALA A 201 6.02 5.51 -20.91
CA ALA A 201 5.06 4.42 -20.66
C ALA A 201 4.18 4.70 -19.43
N SER A 202 4.77 5.25 -18.36
CA SER A 202 4.02 5.65 -17.16
C SER A 202 3.04 6.78 -17.45
N ALA A 203 3.48 7.84 -18.15
CA ALA A 203 2.60 8.95 -18.52
C ALA A 203 1.43 8.47 -19.40
N LEU A 204 1.73 7.66 -20.41
CA LEU A 204 0.73 7.05 -21.28
C LEU A 204 -0.24 6.16 -20.49
N TRP A 205 0.27 5.34 -19.58
CA TRP A 205 -0.56 4.45 -18.77
C TRP A 205 -1.53 5.24 -17.90
N TRP A 206 -1.06 6.24 -17.15
CA TRP A 206 -1.92 7.06 -16.29
C TRP A 206 -2.92 7.90 -17.09
N GLY A 207 -2.51 8.45 -18.24
CA GLY A 207 -3.40 9.20 -19.12
C GLY A 207 -4.53 8.33 -19.69
N VAL A 208 -4.20 7.14 -20.23
CA VAL A 208 -5.20 6.20 -20.73
C VAL A 208 -6.08 5.66 -19.60
N TYR A 209 -5.49 5.40 -18.42
CA TYR A 209 -6.22 4.93 -17.26
C TYR A 209 -7.29 5.93 -16.82
N GLY A 210 -6.94 7.20 -16.63
CA GLY A 210 -7.89 8.24 -16.25
C GLY A 210 -9.00 8.44 -17.29
N ALA A 211 -8.63 8.47 -18.58
CA ALA A 211 -9.61 8.55 -19.67
C ALA A 211 -10.57 7.35 -19.68
N ALA A 212 -10.04 6.13 -19.51
CA ALA A 212 -10.84 4.91 -19.47
C ALA A 212 -11.78 4.89 -18.26
N GLN A 213 -11.32 5.28 -17.07
CA GLN A 213 -12.18 5.40 -15.89
C GLN A 213 -13.34 6.38 -16.13
N HIS A 214 -13.04 7.56 -16.64
CA HIS A 214 -14.04 8.59 -16.90
C HIS A 214 -15.10 8.13 -17.92
N ILE A 215 -14.69 7.44 -19.00
CA ILE A 215 -15.63 6.85 -19.98
C ILE A 215 -16.50 5.77 -19.33
N ILE A 216 -15.89 4.85 -18.57
CA ILE A 216 -16.62 3.74 -17.95
C ILE A 216 -17.62 4.25 -16.91
N TRP A 217 -17.23 5.20 -16.05
CA TRP A 217 -18.13 5.79 -15.06
C TRP A 217 -19.35 6.45 -15.72
N ARG A 218 -19.14 7.25 -16.77
CA ARG A 218 -20.23 7.84 -17.56
C ARG A 218 -21.14 6.78 -18.19
N SER A 219 -20.56 5.68 -18.69
CA SER A 219 -21.34 4.58 -19.28
C SER A 219 -22.20 3.81 -18.26
N LEU A 220 -21.79 3.81 -17.00
CA LEU A 220 -22.54 3.22 -15.89
C LEU A 220 -23.58 4.19 -15.30
N GLY A 221 -23.75 5.36 -15.92
CA GLY A 221 -24.69 6.40 -15.49
C GLY A 221 -24.16 7.32 -14.40
N TYR A 222 -22.94 7.09 -13.87
CA TYR A 222 -22.32 7.98 -12.90
C TYR A 222 -21.80 9.24 -13.64
N GLY A 223 -22.65 10.25 -13.72
CA GLY A 223 -22.32 11.61 -14.16
C GLY A 223 -22.19 12.57 -12.97
N ASP A 224 -21.94 13.85 -13.28
CA ASP A 224 -21.66 14.90 -12.28
C ASP A 224 -22.84 15.18 -11.30
N GLU A 225 -24.03 14.61 -11.55
CA GLU A 225 -25.29 14.91 -10.84
C GLU A 225 -25.83 13.77 -9.93
N ILE A 226 -25.10 12.66 -9.72
CA ILE A 226 -25.61 11.51 -8.96
C ILE A 226 -25.08 11.41 -7.52
N GLU A 227 -25.98 11.48 -6.53
CA GLU A 227 -25.72 11.31 -5.08
C GLU A 227 -25.38 9.86 -4.65
N LYS A 228 -25.58 8.87 -5.52
CA LYS A 228 -25.30 7.46 -5.20
C LYS A 228 -23.81 7.17 -5.24
N LYS A 229 -23.23 6.87 -4.06
CA LYS A 229 -21.88 6.31 -3.98
C LYS A 229 -21.82 4.94 -4.68
N PRO A 230 -20.85 4.70 -5.57
CA PRO A 230 -20.71 3.42 -6.23
C PRO A 230 -20.39 2.32 -5.21
N SER A 231 -20.92 1.12 -5.44
CA SER A 231 -20.58 -0.02 -4.60
C SER A 231 -19.10 -0.37 -4.74
N HIS A 232 -18.53 -0.98 -3.70
CA HIS A 232 -17.14 -1.43 -3.72
C HIS A 232 -16.84 -2.37 -4.90
N MET A 233 -17.79 -3.20 -5.30
CA MET A 233 -17.62 -4.11 -6.43
C MET A 233 -17.60 -3.36 -7.77
N GLU A 234 -18.42 -2.31 -7.93
CA GLU A 234 -18.38 -1.44 -9.10
C GLU A 234 -17.05 -0.69 -9.18
N MET A 235 -16.60 -0.11 -8.07
CA MET A 235 -15.31 0.59 -8.02
C MET A 235 -14.15 -0.32 -8.45
N VAL A 236 -14.07 -1.53 -7.89
CA VAL A 236 -13.04 -2.51 -8.26
C VAL A 236 -13.15 -2.94 -9.73
N LYS A 237 -14.37 -3.11 -10.25
CA LYS A 237 -14.59 -3.46 -11.68
C LYS A 237 -14.14 -2.33 -12.61
N VAL A 238 -14.53 -1.08 -12.34
CA VAL A 238 -14.18 0.07 -13.17
C VAL A 238 -12.67 0.28 -13.16
N GLN A 239 -12.07 0.30 -11.97
CA GLN A 239 -10.62 0.43 -11.79
C GLN A 239 -9.85 -0.73 -12.47
N GLY A 240 -10.34 -1.96 -12.33
CA GLY A 240 -9.76 -3.14 -12.97
C GLY A 240 -9.79 -3.07 -14.49
N THR A 241 -10.95 -2.76 -15.07
CA THR A 241 -11.13 -2.63 -16.52
C THR A 241 -10.33 -1.47 -17.09
N ALA A 242 -10.34 -0.30 -16.44
CA ALA A 242 -9.53 0.84 -16.85
C ALA A 242 -8.02 0.51 -16.81
N GLY A 243 -7.58 -0.21 -15.76
CA GLY A 243 -6.20 -0.69 -15.64
C GLY A 243 -5.80 -1.65 -16.77
N MET A 244 -6.71 -2.51 -17.21
CA MET A 244 -6.50 -3.41 -18.36
C MET A 244 -6.42 -2.63 -19.67
N VAL A 245 -7.31 -1.66 -19.91
CA VAL A 245 -7.27 -0.80 -21.12
C VAL A 245 -5.98 0.01 -21.17
N ALA A 246 -5.57 0.61 -20.05
CA ALA A 246 -4.31 1.33 -19.94
C ALA A 246 -3.09 0.42 -20.16
N GLY A 247 -3.11 -0.78 -19.57
CA GLY A 247 -2.09 -1.80 -19.77
C GLY A 247 -1.98 -2.23 -21.23
N ALA A 248 -3.12 -2.43 -21.90
CA ALA A 248 -3.22 -2.78 -23.31
C ALA A 248 -2.59 -1.71 -24.22
N CYS A 249 -3.07 -0.47 -24.13
CA CYS A 249 -2.58 0.66 -24.94
C CYS A 249 -1.08 0.91 -24.71
N SER A 250 -0.64 0.92 -23.44
CA SER A 250 0.78 1.09 -23.11
C SER A 250 1.62 -0.06 -23.66
N SER A 251 1.12 -1.29 -23.62
CA SER A 251 1.83 -2.44 -24.18
C SER A 251 2.03 -2.34 -25.69
N VAL A 252 1.05 -1.88 -26.46
CA VAL A 252 1.17 -1.71 -27.93
C VAL A 252 2.30 -0.74 -28.26
N ILE A 253 2.33 0.42 -27.62
CA ILE A 253 3.32 1.46 -27.90
C ILE A 253 4.72 1.07 -27.43
N THR A 254 4.83 0.38 -26.30
CA THR A 254 6.12 0.13 -25.64
C THR A 254 6.76 -1.20 -26.03
N THR A 255 6.02 -2.13 -26.65
CA THR A 255 6.56 -3.44 -27.05
C THR A 255 7.73 -3.34 -28.02
N PRO A 256 7.69 -2.52 -29.09
CA PRO A 256 8.81 -2.43 -30.03
C PRO A 256 10.12 -2.04 -29.35
N ILE A 257 10.08 -1.06 -28.45
CA ILE A 257 11.26 -0.56 -27.75
C ILE A 257 11.78 -1.61 -26.76
N ASP A 258 10.87 -2.30 -26.05
CA ASP A 258 11.27 -3.37 -25.14
C ASP A 258 11.86 -4.57 -25.87
N THR A 259 11.33 -4.95 -27.03
CA THR A 259 11.89 -6.07 -27.81
C THR A 259 13.32 -5.75 -28.25
N VAL A 260 13.59 -4.53 -28.73
CA VAL A 260 14.94 -4.08 -29.06
C VAL A 260 15.83 -4.05 -27.82
N LYS A 261 15.32 -3.52 -26.68
CA LYS A 261 16.04 -3.48 -25.41
C LYS A 261 16.43 -4.89 -24.94
N THR A 262 15.48 -5.82 -24.89
CA THR A 262 15.69 -7.19 -24.41
C THR A 262 16.73 -7.92 -25.26
N ARG A 263 16.65 -7.81 -26.59
CA ARG A 263 17.67 -8.41 -27.48
C ARG A 263 19.04 -7.78 -27.27
N LEU A 264 19.09 -6.45 -27.15
CA LEU A 264 20.33 -5.73 -26.90
C LEU A 264 20.98 -6.21 -25.60
N GLN A 265 20.23 -6.33 -24.50
CA GLN A 265 20.73 -6.75 -23.18
C GLN A 265 21.27 -8.18 -23.10
N VAL A 266 20.76 -9.07 -23.97
CA VAL A 266 21.04 -10.51 -23.88
C VAL A 266 21.99 -11.01 -24.95
N MET A 267 21.87 -10.53 -26.19
CA MET A 267 22.62 -11.10 -27.30
C MET A 267 24.09 -10.66 -27.24
N ASP A 268 24.98 -11.64 -27.08
CA ASP A 268 26.42 -11.45 -26.94
C ASP A 268 27.10 -11.20 -28.29
N ASP A 269 26.63 -11.85 -29.35
CA ASP A 269 27.37 -11.93 -30.60
C ASP A 269 26.49 -11.78 -31.83
N TYR A 270 26.38 -10.55 -32.34
CA TYR A 270 25.82 -10.31 -33.68
C TYR A 270 26.90 -10.50 -34.78
N GLY A 271 27.81 -11.45 -34.60
CA GLY A 271 28.78 -11.96 -35.58
C GLY A 271 29.85 -10.98 -36.08
N VAL A 272 29.76 -9.68 -35.82
CA VAL A 272 30.72 -8.65 -36.27
C VAL A 272 30.57 -7.38 -35.39
N GLY A 273 31.21 -7.35 -34.22
CA GLY A 273 31.34 -6.13 -33.39
C GLY A 273 30.21 -5.82 -32.39
N ARG A 274 30.38 -4.71 -31.65
CA ARG A 274 29.55 -4.34 -30.49
C ARG A 274 28.05 -4.21 -30.84
N PRO A 275 27.16 -4.77 -30.02
CA PRO A 275 25.70 -4.60 -30.17
C PRO A 275 25.29 -3.12 -30.12
N SER A 276 24.42 -2.72 -31.04
CA SER A 276 23.88 -1.37 -31.13
C SER A 276 22.39 -1.41 -31.42
N VAL A 277 21.66 -0.37 -30.97
CA VAL A 277 20.21 -0.25 -31.21
C VAL A 277 19.91 -0.38 -32.70
N PHE A 278 20.66 0.32 -33.55
CA PHE A 278 20.48 0.28 -35.00
C PHE A 278 20.70 -1.12 -35.58
N LYS A 279 21.76 -1.82 -35.15
CA LYS A 279 22.06 -3.18 -35.62
C LYS A 279 20.96 -4.16 -35.20
N THR A 280 20.54 -4.12 -33.93
CA THR A 280 19.44 -4.94 -33.42
C THR A 280 18.13 -4.69 -34.17
N THR A 281 17.77 -3.42 -34.41
CA THR A 281 16.59 -3.03 -35.19
C THR A 281 16.67 -3.54 -36.63
N LYS A 282 17.81 -3.39 -37.30
CA LYS A 282 18.02 -3.88 -38.67
C LYS A 282 17.92 -5.40 -38.75
N THR A 283 18.48 -6.12 -37.77
CA THR A 283 18.39 -7.57 -37.68
C THR A 283 16.94 -8.03 -37.47
N LEU A 284 16.19 -7.39 -36.56
CA LEU A 284 14.77 -7.68 -36.33
C LEU A 284 13.93 -7.50 -37.60
N LEU A 285 14.14 -6.39 -38.31
CA LEU A 285 13.49 -6.13 -39.60
C LEU A 285 13.85 -7.17 -40.66
N LYS A 286 15.09 -7.65 -40.69
CA LYS A 286 15.54 -8.66 -41.65
C LYS A 286 14.97 -10.04 -41.34
N GLU A 287 14.81 -10.39 -40.05
CA GLU A 287 14.28 -11.70 -39.63
C GLU A 287 12.77 -11.83 -39.87
N ASP A 288 11.97 -10.90 -39.35
CA ASP A 288 10.49 -11.02 -39.30
C ASP A 288 9.77 -9.74 -39.77
N GLY A 289 10.48 -8.79 -40.37
CA GLY A 289 9.91 -7.49 -40.72
C GLY A 289 9.40 -6.73 -39.49
N TRP A 290 8.29 -6.00 -39.68
CA TRP A 290 7.69 -5.17 -38.63
C TRP A 290 7.10 -5.99 -37.47
N TRP A 291 6.69 -7.24 -37.73
CA TRP A 291 6.14 -8.12 -36.69
C TRP A 291 7.20 -8.61 -35.72
N GLY A 292 8.48 -8.59 -36.10
CA GLY A 292 9.59 -8.91 -35.22
C GLY A 292 9.63 -8.04 -33.96
N PHE A 293 9.23 -6.77 -34.05
CA PHE A 293 9.18 -5.85 -32.91
C PHE A 293 8.12 -6.21 -31.88
N TYR A 294 7.08 -6.95 -32.28
CA TYR A 294 5.97 -7.36 -31.42
C TYR A 294 6.10 -8.81 -30.92
N ARG A 295 7.27 -9.44 -31.09
CA ARG A 295 7.55 -10.74 -30.48
C ARG A 295 7.33 -10.67 -28.97
N GLY A 296 6.59 -11.64 -28.42
CA GLY A 296 6.24 -11.68 -27.00
C GLY A 296 5.16 -10.68 -26.55
N PHE A 297 4.46 -10.02 -27.48
CA PHE A 297 3.37 -9.08 -27.17
C PHE A 297 2.30 -9.68 -26.24
N GLY A 298 1.79 -10.88 -26.54
CA GLY A 298 0.72 -11.51 -25.72
C GLY A 298 1.10 -11.67 -24.24
N PRO A 299 2.23 -12.32 -23.91
CA PRO A 299 2.73 -12.38 -22.53
C PRO A 299 2.98 -11.00 -21.89
N ARG A 300 3.47 -10.00 -22.66
CA ARG A 300 3.68 -8.63 -22.16
C ARG A 300 2.35 -7.96 -21.82
N PHE A 301 1.38 -8.02 -22.72
CA PHE A 301 0.02 -7.52 -22.53
C PHE A 301 -0.58 -8.08 -21.24
N LEU A 302 -0.48 -9.41 -21.06
CA LEU A 302 -0.97 -10.07 -19.86
C LEU A 302 -0.30 -9.54 -18.59
N ASN A 303 1.03 -9.38 -18.61
CA ASN A 303 1.78 -8.84 -17.48
C ASN A 303 1.42 -7.38 -17.17
N MET A 304 1.33 -6.50 -18.17
CA MET A 304 1.02 -5.07 -17.96
C MET A 304 -0.41 -4.85 -17.49
N SER A 305 -1.37 -5.60 -18.05
CA SER A 305 -2.77 -5.55 -17.62
C SER A 305 -2.95 -6.03 -16.17
N LEU A 306 -2.28 -7.13 -15.79
CA LEU A 306 -2.33 -7.64 -14.42
C LEU A 306 -1.56 -6.77 -13.43
N TYR A 307 -0.54 -6.05 -13.89
CA TYR A 307 0.19 -5.09 -13.07
C TYR A 307 -0.71 -3.96 -12.57
N GLY A 308 -1.42 -3.30 -13.50
CA GLY A 308 -2.34 -2.20 -13.20
C GLY A 308 -3.43 -2.58 -12.21
N THR A 309 -4.14 -3.68 -12.48
CA THR A 309 -5.23 -4.17 -11.60
C THR A 309 -4.73 -4.50 -10.19
N THR A 310 -3.56 -5.12 -10.07
CA THR A 310 -3.04 -5.54 -8.76
C THR A 310 -2.56 -4.35 -7.92
N MET A 311 -1.97 -3.33 -8.54
CA MET A 311 -1.59 -2.10 -7.84
C MET A 311 -2.80 -1.45 -7.17
N ILE A 312 -3.92 -1.40 -7.88
CA ILE A 312 -5.15 -0.78 -7.37
C ILE A 312 -5.78 -1.62 -6.26
N VAL A 313 -5.87 -2.94 -6.45
CA VAL A 313 -6.33 -3.85 -5.38
C VAL A 313 -5.44 -3.72 -4.15
N THR A 314 -4.11 -3.61 -4.32
CA THR A 314 -3.17 -3.42 -3.21
C THR A 314 -3.44 -2.11 -2.46
N TYR A 315 -3.65 -1.01 -3.19
CA TYR A 315 -4.00 0.28 -2.61
C TYR A 315 -5.30 0.21 -1.78
N GLU A 316 -6.37 -0.35 -2.35
CA GLU A 316 -7.67 -0.50 -1.68
C GLU A 316 -7.58 -1.35 -0.40
N LEU A 317 -6.73 -2.38 -0.40
CA LEU A 317 -6.53 -3.22 0.77
C LEU A 317 -5.80 -2.52 1.91
N ILE A 318 -4.80 -1.71 1.56
CA ILE A 318 -4.00 -0.98 2.54
C ILE A 318 -4.82 0.18 3.13
N LYS A 319 -5.68 0.80 2.33
CA LYS A 319 -6.66 1.81 2.77
C LYS A 319 -7.63 1.27 3.84
N LYS A 320 -7.90 -0.05 3.89
CA LYS A 320 -8.97 -0.65 4.71
C LYS A 320 -8.59 -1.17 6.10
N ASN A 321 -7.43 -0.83 6.66
CA ASN A 321 -6.96 -1.28 7.98
C ASN A 321 -7.08 -2.82 8.21
N GLY A 322 -6.06 -3.57 7.77
CA GLY A 322 -5.66 -4.87 8.33
C GLY A 322 -6.53 -6.11 8.05
N SER A 323 -7.85 -6.05 8.25
CA SER A 323 -8.73 -7.24 8.23
C SER A 323 -9.02 -7.79 6.82
N GLY A 324 -8.71 -7.03 5.77
CA GLY A 324 -8.96 -7.39 4.37
C GLY A 324 -7.84 -8.15 3.66
N PHE A 325 -6.67 -8.33 4.28
CA PHE A 325 -5.45 -8.82 3.59
C PHE A 325 -5.65 -10.16 2.86
N LEU A 326 -6.31 -11.14 3.50
CA LEU A 326 -6.60 -12.44 2.87
C LEU A 326 -7.60 -12.33 1.71
N ARG A 327 -8.65 -11.51 1.86
CA ARG A 327 -9.64 -11.25 0.79
C ARG A 327 -8.99 -10.55 -0.41
N GLY A 328 -8.02 -9.69 -0.13
CA GLY A 328 -7.20 -9.03 -1.11
C GLY A 328 -6.28 -9.93 -1.91
N LEU A 329 -5.55 -10.80 -1.20
CA LEU A 329 -4.75 -11.84 -1.83
C LEU A 329 -5.64 -12.70 -2.75
N LEU A 330 -6.80 -13.12 -2.24
CA LEU A 330 -7.78 -13.89 -3.00
C LEU A 330 -8.31 -13.13 -4.22
N LEU A 331 -8.56 -11.82 -4.12
CA LEU A 331 -8.94 -10.98 -5.27
C LEU A 331 -7.83 -10.89 -6.31
N ILE A 332 -6.57 -10.72 -5.91
CA ILE A 332 -5.42 -10.72 -6.84
C ILE A 332 -5.33 -12.07 -7.56
N PHE A 333 -5.48 -13.17 -6.84
CA PHE A 333 -5.49 -14.51 -7.44
C PHE A 333 -6.70 -14.73 -8.34
N TYR A 334 -7.89 -14.27 -7.94
CA TYR A 334 -9.14 -14.42 -8.69
C TYR A 334 -9.12 -13.58 -9.97
N PHE A 335 -8.65 -12.33 -9.92
CA PHE A 335 -8.46 -11.49 -11.11
C PHE A 335 -7.35 -12.04 -12.01
N SER A 336 -6.24 -12.53 -11.45
CA SER A 336 -5.21 -13.20 -12.25
C SER A 336 -5.75 -14.45 -12.96
N ALA A 337 -6.61 -15.22 -12.28
CA ALA A 337 -7.30 -16.36 -12.88
C ALA A 337 -8.32 -15.93 -13.95
N ALA A 338 -9.12 -14.90 -13.69
CA ALA A 338 -10.13 -14.37 -14.60
C ALA A 338 -9.53 -13.78 -15.89
N VAL A 339 -8.41 -13.07 -15.79
CA VAL A 339 -7.68 -12.56 -16.95
C VAL A 339 -6.97 -13.69 -17.70
N LYS A 340 -6.44 -14.71 -17.00
CA LYS A 340 -5.93 -15.93 -17.64
C LYS A 340 -7.02 -16.64 -18.43
N THR A 341 -8.26 -16.69 -17.93
CA THR A 341 -9.40 -17.26 -18.68
C THR A 341 -9.87 -16.36 -19.83
N ALA A 342 -9.85 -15.03 -19.68
CA ALA A 342 -10.29 -14.10 -20.73
C ALA A 342 -9.28 -13.95 -21.88
N VAL A 343 -7.97 -14.01 -21.59
CA VAL A 343 -6.88 -13.92 -22.58
C VAL A 343 -6.59 -15.28 -23.23
N VAL A 344 -6.94 -16.39 -22.56
CA VAL A 344 -6.80 -17.75 -23.09
C VAL A 344 -8.17 -18.34 -23.41
N SER A 345 -8.97 -17.60 -24.19
CA SER A 345 -10.06 -18.18 -24.97
C SER A 345 -9.48 -18.84 -26.22
N SER A 346 -8.79 -19.96 -26.01
CA SER A 346 -8.43 -20.97 -27.00
C SER A 346 -8.09 -22.23 -26.21
N VAL A 347 -9.12 -23.05 -26.00
CA VAL A 347 -9.19 -24.49 -25.67
C VAL A 347 -7.92 -25.12 -25.04
N GLU A 348 -8.09 -25.78 -23.88
CA GLU A 348 -7.19 -26.74 -23.20
C GLU A 348 -6.58 -26.37 -21.82
N ILE A 349 -7.03 -25.31 -21.13
CA ILE A 349 -6.64 -25.09 -19.71
C ILE A 349 -7.55 -25.84 -18.72
N LEU A 350 -8.53 -26.62 -19.20
CA LEU A 350 -9.28 -27.56 -18.35
C LEU A 350 -8.51 -28.87 -18.08
N TYR A 351 -7.52 -29.22 -18.90
CA TYR A 351 -6.75 -30.47 -18.76
C TYR A 351 -5.43 -30.31 -17.99
N ALA A 352 -4.86 -29.10 -17.89
CA ALA A 352 -3.65 -28.84 -17.09
C ALA A 352 -3.91 -28.60 -15.59
N MET A 353 -5.17 -28.40 -15.19
CA MET A 353 -5.57 -28.12 -13.80
C MET A 353 -5.96 -29.36 -13.00
N ARG A 354 -5.39 -30.52 -13.34
CA ARG A 354 -5.72 -31.77 -12.63
C ARG A 354 -4.48 -32.59 -12.28
N PHE A 355 -3.54 -31.99 -11.53
CA PHE A 355 -2.74 -32.72 -10.54
C PHE A 355 -1.86 -31.77 -9.70
N LEU A 356 -2.12 -31.74 -8.39
CA LEU A 356 -1.20 -31.43 -7.29
C LEU A 356 -0.56 -30.01 -7.17
N ARG A 357 -1.03 -29.29 -6.13
CA ARG A 357 -0.26 -28.42 -5.18
C ARG A 357 -0.84 -27.03 -4.88
N VAL A 358 -2.15 -26.81 -4.93
CA VAL A 358 -2.77 -25.63 -4.29
C VAL A 358 -2.72 -25.72 -2.74
N LEU A 359 -2.68 -26.93 -2.18
CA LEU A 359 -2.65 -27.15 -0.72
C LEU A 359 -1.29 -26.89 -0.04
N ALA A 360 -0.16 -27.02 -0.78
CA ALA A 360 1.17 -26.75 -0.23
C ALA A 360 1.42 -25.24 -0.03
N TRP A 361 0.83 -24.42 -0.91
CA TRP A 361 0.93 -22.96 -0.86
C TRP A 361 0.00 -22.34 0.19
N TYR A 362 -1.18 -22.94 0.42
CA TYR A 362 -2.07 -22.56 1.52
C TYR A 362 -1.38 -22.73 2.89
N LYS A 363 -0.63 -23.83 3.08
CA LYS A 363 0.16 -24.08 4.30
C LYS A 363 1.37 -23.12 4.43
N MET A 364 2.08 -22.79 3.35
CA MET A 364 3.17 -21.81 3.40
C MET A 364 2.69 -20.38 3.64
N GLY A 365 1.55 -19.98 3.07
CA GLY A 365 0.91 -18.70 3.33
C GLY A 365 0.48 -18.56 4.79
N LEU A 366 -0.07 -19.61 5.40
CA LEU A 366 -0.40 -19.65 6.83
C LEU A 366 0.85 -19.56 7.72
N SER A 367 1.96 -20.18 7.34
CA SER A 367 3.23 -20.09 8.08
C SER A 367 3.88 -18.71 7.99
N PHE A 368 3.85 -18.06 6.83
CA PHE A 368 4.33 -16.68 6.67
C PHE A 368 3.43 -15.67 7.40
N THR A 369 2.11 -15.84 7.35
CA THR A 369 1.18 -15.00 8.12
C THR A 369 1.40 -15.15 9.62
N LYS A 370 1.66 -16.37 10.13
CA LYS A 370 1.99 -16.61 11.55
C LYS A 370 3.36 -16.06 11.97
N LEU A 371 4.34 -16.07 11.06
CA LEU A 371 5.67 -15.49 11.32
C LEU A 371 5.63 -13.96 11.27
N PHE A 372 4.86 -13.40 10.35
CA PHE A 372 4.68 -11.96 10.17
C PHE A 372 3.80 -11.34 11.27
N SER A 373 2.75 -12.04 11.73
CA SER A 373 1.94 -11.61 12.87
C SER A 373 2.75 -11.56 14.17
N ARG A 374 3.80 -12.39 14.31
CA ARG A 374 4.73 -12.34 15.44
C ARG A 374 5.77 -11.22 15.34
N LEU A 375 6.10 -10.76 14.13
CA LEU A 375 7.14 -9.74 13.91
C LEU A 375 6.59 -8.31 13.81
N PHE A 376 5.31 -8.11 13.46
CA PHE A 376 4.77 -6.78 13.14
C PHE A 376 3.36 -6.47 13.66
N ALA A 377 2.73 -7.34 14.47
CA ALA A 377 1.41 -7.01 15.03
C ALA A 377 1.55 -5.92 16.11
N LYS A 378 0.98 -4.74 15.85
CA LYS A 378 0.63 -3.80 16.93
C LYS A 378 -0.34 -4.52 17.87
N LYS A 379 -0.11 -4.44 19.19
CA LYS A 379 -1.06 -4.99 20.18
C LYS A 379 -2.25 -4.02 20.20
N GLU A 380 -3.34 -4.38 19.53
CA GLU A 380 -4.60 -3.63 19.60
C GLU A 380 -5.13 -3.75 21.03
N MET A 381 -5.35 -2.62 21.70
CA MET A 381 -5.76 -2.58 23.09
C MET A 381 -7.08 -1.83 23.22
N ARG A 382 -8.08 -2.46 23.84
CA ARG A 382 -9.37 -1.82 24.04
C ARG A 382 -9.32 -1.00 25.33
N ILE A 383 -9.31 0.33 25.21
CA ILE A 383 -9.30 1.25 26.34
C ILE A 383 -10.59 2.07 26.33
N LEU A 384 -11.32 2.09 27.43
CA LEU A 384 -12.55 2.87 27.57
C LEU A 384 -12.25 4.20 28.26
N MET A 385 -12.65 5.35 27.71
CA MET A 385 -12.55 6.66 28.38
C MET A 385 -13.92 7.14 28.81
N VAL A 386 -14.11 7.40 30.09
CA VAL A 386 -15.40 7.76 30.69
C VAL A 386 -15.22 8.81 31.78
N GLY A 387 -16.31 9.38 32.27
CA GLY A 387 -16.30 10.46 33.24
C GLY A 387 -17.56 11.31 33.11
N LEU A 388 -17.81 12.18 34.09
CA LEU A 388 -18.99 13.05 34.07
C LEU A 388 -18.99 13.99 32.87
N ASP A 389 -20.15 14.57 32.55
CA ASP A 389 -20.25 15.61 31.54
C ASP A 389 -19.40 16.82 31.91
N ALA A 390 -18.93 17.55 30.89
CA ALA A 390 -17.99 18.67 31.03
C ALA A 390 -16.61 18.35 31.64
N ALA A 391 -16.29 17.09 31.98
CA ALA A 391 -14.97 16.70 32.50
C ALA A 391 -13.80 16.89 31.52
N GLY A 392 -14.08 17.09 30.22
CA GLY A 392 -13.07 17.36 29.19
C GLY A 392 -12.63 16.14 28.35
N LYS A 393 -13.38 15.03 28.38
CA LYS A 393 -13.12 13.81 27.58
C LYS A 393 -12.93 14.10 26.09
N THR A 394 -13.88 14.81 25.49
CA THR A 394 -13.86 15.20 24.08
C THR A 394 -12.64 16.05 23.74
N THR A 395 -12.28 16.99 24.62
CA THR A 395 -11.11 17.86 24.45
C THR A 395 -9.81 17.05 24.49
N ILE A 396 -9.69 16.11 25.42
CA ILE A 396 -8.56 15.16 25.49
C ILE A 396 -8.48 14.33 24.21
N LEU A 397 -9.61 13.78 23.76
CA LEU A 397 -9.69 12.99 22.54
C LEU A 397 -9.20 13.76 21.30
N TYR A 398 -9.67 15.00 21.10
CA TYR A 398 -9.23 15.82 19.98
C TYR A 398 -7.77 16.23 20.08
N LYS A 399 -7.28 16.57 21.28
CA LYS A 399 -5.87 16.90 21.52
C LYS A 399 -4.96 15.74 21.13
N LEU A 400 -5.36 14.51 21.47
CA LEU A 400 -4.61 13.31 21.11
C LEU A 400 -4.73 12.94 19.62
N LYS A 401 -5.82 13.33 18.93
CA LYS A 401 -6.08 12.97 17.53
C LYS A 401 -5.42 13.91 16.51
N LEU A 402 -5.37 15.22 16.79
CA LEU A 402 -5.03 16.23 15.78
C LEU A 402 -3.74 17.02 16.06
N GLY A 403 -3.14 16.91 17.25
CA GLY A 403 -1.99 17.74 17.62
C GLY A 403 -2.29 19.24 17.72
N GLU A 404 -3.53 19.67 17.44
CA GLU A 404 -3.99 21.06 17.46
C GLU A 404 -5.33 21.20 18.19
N ILE A 405 -5.54 22.38 18.78
CA ILE A 405 -6.67 22.72 19.66
C ILE A 405 -7.88 23.14 18.82
N VAL A 406 -8.98 22.38 18.89
CA VAL A 406 -10.28 22.81 18.35
C VAL A 406 -11.19 23.17 19.51
N THR A 407 -11.75 24.39 19.50
CA THR A 407 -12.78 24.82 20.45
C THR A 407 -14.03 23.96 20.28
N THR A 408 -14.40 23.18 21.31
CA THR A 408 -15.51 22.23 21.25
C THR A 408 -16.87 22.92 21.47
N ILE A 409 -17.83 22.65 20.59
CA ILE A 409 -19.27 22.89 20.79
C ILE A 409 -19.87 21.64 21.48
N PRO A 410 -20.85 21.75 22.41
CA PRO A 410 -21.45 20.59 23.08
C PRO A 410 -21.98 19.56 22.06
N THR A 411 -21.53 18.32 22.15
CA THR A 411 -21.93 17.24 21.24
C THR A 411 -23.29 16.67 21.63
N ILE A 412 -24.19 16.55 20.65
CA ILE A 412 -25.38 15.70 20.73
C ILE A 412 -24.96 14.31 20.25
N GLY A 413 -24.96 13.33 21.15
CA GLY A 413 -24.82 11.93 20.78
C GLY A 413 -23.40 11.35 20.83
N PHE A 414 -23.39 10.02 20.69
CA PHE A 414 -22.33 9.06 20.96
C PHE A 414 -21.17 9.14 19.95
N ASN A 415 -19.91 9.24 20.39
CA ASN A 415 -18.74 9.29 19.49
C ASN A 415 -17.73 8.16 19.78
N VAL A 416 -17.33 7.42 18.74
CA VAL A 416 -16.36 6.31 18.82
C VAL A 416 -15.18 6.65 17.94
N GLU A 417 -14.01 6.80 18.55
CA GLU A 417 -12.83 7.27 17.84
C GLU A 417 -11.61 6.43 18.22
N THR A 418 -10.92 5.91 17.21
CA THR A 418 -9.67 5.17 17.42
C THR A 418 -8.50 6.14 17.35
N VAL A 419 -7.71 6.18 18.42
CA VAL A 419 -6.49 6.99 18.52
C VAL A 419 -5.29 6.06 18.49
N GLU A 420 -4.30 6.39 17.65
CA GLU A 420 -3.01 5.69 17.63
C GLU A 420 -2.01 6.45 18.50
N TYR A 421 -1.41 5.77 19.49
CA TYR A 421 -0.34 6.32 20.32
C TYR A 421 0.77 5.28 20.49
N LYS A 422 1.99 5.64 20.07
CA LYS A 422 3.15 4.72 19.97
C LYS A 422 2.79 3.44 19.20
N ASN A 423 3.01 2.27 19.79
CA ASN A 423 2.75 0.96 19.18
C ASN A 423 1.35 0.40 19.52
N ILE A 424 0.48 1.23 20.10
CA ILE A 424 -0.83 0.84 20.62
C ILE A 424 -1.91 1.61 19.89
N SER A 425 -2.92 0.89 19.41
CA SER A 425 -4.16 1.45 18.93
C SER A 425 -5.19 1.29 20.04
N PHE A 426 -5.80 2.39 20.47
CA PHE A 426 -6.87 2.35 21.47
C PHE A 426 -8.14 3.04 20.98
N THR A 427 -9.28 2.40 21.20
CA THR A 427 -10.61 2.91 20.81
C THR A 427 -11.23 3.69 21.95
N VAL A 428 -11.15 5.01 21.88
CA VAL A 428 -11.77 5.90 22.86
C VAL A 428 -13.27 6.00 22.56
N TRP A 429 -14.08 5.68 23.57
CA TRP A 429 -15.53 5.85 23.51
C TRP A 429 -15.90 7.12 24.26
N ASP A 430 -16.13 8.23 23.57
CA ASP A 430 -16.63 9.44 24.22
C ASP A 430 -18.14 9.30 24.40
N VAL A 431 -18.51 8.68 25.52
CA VAL A 431 -19.90 8.58 25.93
C VAL A 431 -20.22 9.80 26.79
N GLY A 432 -21.19 10.59 26.36
CA GLY A 432 -21.62 11.76 27.13
C GLY A 432 -21.93 11.38 28.59
N GLY A 433 -21.62 12.27 29.52
CA GLY A 433 -21.70 11.99 30.96
C GLY A 433 -23.00 12.43 31.64
N GLN A 434 -24.01 12.82 30.86
CA GLN A 434 -25.31 13.22 31.38
C GLN A 434 -26.05 12.01 31.98
N ASP A 435 -26.80 12.21 33.06
CA ASP A 435 -27.50 11.15 33.81
C ASP A 435 -28.31 10.20 32.93
N LYS A 436 -28.95 10.73 31.87
CA LYS A 436 -29.82 9.96 30.97
C LYS A 436 -29.08 8.93 30.09
N ILE A 437 -27.77 9.09 29.89
CA ILE A 437 -26.98 8.26 28.96
C ILE A 437 -25.91 7.40 29.64
N ARG A 438 -25.67 7.58 30.95
CA ARG A 438 -24.76 6.74 31.76
C ARG A 438 -25.09 5.23 31.72
N PRO A 439 -26.36 4.78 31.70
CA PRO A 439 -26.67 3.35 31.60
C PRO A 439 -26.12 2.67 30.34
N LEU A 440 -25.89 3.44 29.27
CA LEU A 440 -25.36 2.91 28.01
C LEU A 440 -23.87 2.52 28.10
N TRP A 441 -23.15 2.99 29.13
CA TRP A 441 -21.72 2.68 29.32
C TRP A 441 -21.47 1.17 29.41
N ARG A 442 -22.42 0.42 29.97
CA ARG A 442 -22.37 -1.04 30.14
C ARG A 442 -22.15 -1.80 28.84
N HIS A 443 -22.70 -1.32 27.73
CA HIS A 443 -22.51 -1.96 26.42
C HIS A 443 -21.05 -1.92 25.94
N TYR A 444 -20.19 -1.13 26.58
CA TYR A 444 -18.80 -0.93 26.17
C TYR A 444 -17.78 -1.60 27.08
N PHE A 445 -18.21 -2.24 28.18
CA PHE A 445 -17.29 -2.83 29.16
C PHE A 445 -16.60 -4.10 28.66
N GLN A 446 -17.29 -4.91 27.84
CA GLN A 446 -16.77 -6.17 27.33
C GLN A 446 -15.37 -6.02 26.71
N ASN A 447 -14.44 -6.92 27.04
CA ASN A 447 -13.06 -6.93 26.50
C ASN A 447 -12.26 -5.63 26.74
N THR A 448 -12.67 -4.76 27.68
CA THR A 448 -11.91 -3.54 28.01
C THR A 448 -10.71 -3.89 28.88
N GLN A 449 -9.51 -3.59 28.40
CA GLN A 449 -8.24 -3.91 29.08
C GLN A 449 -7.74 -2.74 29.94
N GLY A 450 -8.12 -1.51 29.59
CA GLY A 450 -7.81 -0.30 30.33
C GLY A 450 -9.01 0.63 30.43
N LEU A 451 -9.15 1.31 31.56
CA LEU A 451 -10.19 2.30 31.81
C LEU A 451 -9.52 3.64 32.12
N ILE A 452 -9.83 4.67 31.35
CA ILE A 452 -9.46 6.06 31.63
C ILE A 452 -10.68 6.78 32.21
N PHE A 453 -10.61 7.17 33.47
CA PHE A 453 -11.67 7.95 34.13
C PHE A 453 -11.24 9.41 34.24
N VAL A 454 -11.98 10.31 33.58
CA VAL A 454 -11.66 11.75 33.52
C VAL A 454 -12.50 12.51 34.55
N VAL A 455 -11.83 13.26 35.41
CA VAL A 455 -12.43 14.07 36.48
C VAL A 455 -12.13 15.54 36.25
N ASP A 456 -13.16 16.38 36.34
CA ASP A 456 -12.97 17.82 36.41
C ASP A 456 -12.42 18.21 37.78
N SER A 457 -11.17 18.67 37.81
CA SER A 457 -10.50 19.02 39.05
C SER A 457 -11.05 20.31 39.67
N ASN A 458 -11.69 21.18 38.87
CA ASN A 458 -12.24 22.44 39.33
C ASN A 458 -13.69 22.31 39.81
N ASP A 459 -14.34 21.17 39.53
CA ASP A 459 -15.71 20.88 39.94
C ASP A 459 -15.75 20.15 41.29
N ARG A 460 -15.67 20.95 42.37
CA ARG A 460 -15.64 20.44 43.75
C ARG A 460 -16.98 19.87 44.21
N ASP A 461 -18.08 20.27 43.59
CA ASP A 461 -19.44 19.87 43.98
C ASP A 461 -19.79 18.48 43.44
N ARG A 462 -19.39 18.18 42.19
CA ARG A 462 -19.71 16.90 41.52
C ARG A 462 -18.64 15.81 41.68
N VAL A 463 -17.59 16.06 42.45
CA VAL A 463 -16.54 15.04 42.70
C VAL A 463 -17.08 13.81 43.46
N VAL A 464 -18.07 14.00 44.33
CA VAL A 464 -18.74 12.90 45.06
C VAL A 464 -19.58 12.06 44.09
N GLU A 465 -20.26 12.72 43.16
CA GLU A 465 -20.98 12.04 42.08
C GLU A 465 -20.01 11.25 41.18
N ALA A 466 -18.86 11.83 40.83
CA ALA A 466 -17.82 11.17 40.04
C ALA A 466 -17.27 9.92 40.76
N ARG A 467 -17.10 9.98 42.09
CA ARG A 467 -16.74 8.83 42.92
C ARG A 467 -17.80 7.74 42.79
N ASP A 468 -19.07 8.07 43.04
CA ASP A 468 -20.14 7.07 43.07
C ASP A 468 -20.32 6.40 41.70
N GLU A 469 -20.17 7.13 40.60
CA GLU A 469 -20.15 6.57 39.25
C GLU A 469 -18.93 5.67 38.99
N LEU A 470 -17.72 6.11 39.37
CA LEU A 470 -16.51 5.31 39.22
C LEU A 470 -16.64 3.97 39.94
N HIS A 471 -17.03 3.99 41.22
CA HIS A 471 -17.19 2.76 42.01
C HIS A 471 -18.31 1.86 41.47
N ARG A 472 -19.41 2.44 40.98
CA ARG A 472 -20.48 1.67 40.32
C ARG A 472 -19.96 0.94 39.08
N MET A 473 -19.16 1.61 38.25
CA MET A 473 -18.55 0.99 37.07
C MET A 473 -17.54 -0.10 37.44
N LEU A 474 -16.67 0.15 38.42
CA LEU A 474 -15.62 -0.79 38.81
C LEU A 474 -16.15 -2.09 39.46
N ASN A 475 -17.42 -2.08 39.90
CA ASN A 475 -18.13 -3.25 40.43
C ASN A 475 -18.70 -4.17 39.34
N GLU A 476 -18.65 -3.78 38.07
CA GLU A 476 -19.15 -4.60 36.95
C GLU A 476 -18.10 -5.65 36.58
N ASP A 477 -18.54 -6.90 36.41
CA ASP A 477 -17.65 -8.07 36.24
C ASP A 477 -16.76 -7.92 34.99
N GLU A 478 -17.26 -7.31 33.92
CA GLU A 478 -16.52 -7.10 32.68
C GLU A 478 -15.32 -6.16 32.83
N LEU A 479 -15.33 -5.29 33.85
CA LEU A 479 -14.24 -4.36 34.13
C LEU A 479 -13.30 -4.86 35.22
N ARG A 480 -13.54 -6.03 35.83
CA ARG A 480 -12.77 -6.53 36.98
C ARG A 480 -11.25 -6.51 36.77
N GLU A 481 -10.79 -6.90 35.59
CA GLU A 481 -9.37 -7.02 35.25
C GLU A 481 -8.73 -5.75 34.66
N ALA A 482 -9.56 -4.75 34.31
CA ALA A 482 -9.12 -3.55 33.62
C ALA A 482 -8.18 -2.68 34.49
N VAL A 483 -7.08 -2.21 33.91
CA VAL A 483 -6.17 -1.25 34.57
C VAL A 483 -6.84 0.13 34.58
N LEU A 484 -6.84 0.82 35.73
CA LEU A 484 -7.49 2.14 35.87
C LEU A 484 -6.45 3.28 35.76
N LEU A 485 -6.70 4.22 34.88
CA LEU A 485 -6.03 5.52 34.85
C LEU A 485 -7.05 6.60 35.18
N VAL A 486 -6.76 7.46 36.15
CA VAL A 486 -7.57 8.63 36.47
C VAL A 486 -6.88 9.88 35.94
N PHE A 487 -7.56 10.64 35.09
CA PHE A 487 -7.12 11.97 34.70
C PHE A 487 -7.77 13.02 35.59
N ALA A 488 -6.95 13.67 36.42
CA ALA A 488 -7.31 14.87 37.16
C ALA A 488 -7.17 16.08 36.21
N ASN A 489 -8.20 16.31 35.40
CA ASN A 489 -8.17 17.27 34.29
C ASN A 489 -8.56 18.68 34.73
N LYS A 490 -8.19 19.69 33.93
CA LYS A 490 -8.40 21.13 34.17
C LYS A 490 -7.57 21.72 35.33
N GLN A 491 -6.34 21.24 35.47
CA GLN A 491 -5.38 21.76 36.46
C GLN A 491 -4.95 23.20 36.21
N ASP A 492 -5.28 23.76 35.04
CA ASP A 492 -5.07 25.16 34.67
C ASP A 492 -6.04 26.14 35.35
N LEU A 493 -7.09 25.65 36.01
CA LEU A 493 -8.11 26.49 36.66
C LEU A 493 -7.76 26.80 38.13
N PRO A 494 -8.08 28.01 38.63
CA PRO A 494 -7.58 28.52 39.91
C PRO A 494 -8.05 27.75 41.15
N ASN A 495 -9.16 27.00 41.07
CA ASN A 495 -9.70 26.21 42.19
C ASN A 495 -9.53 24.70 42.00
N ALA A 496 -8.67 24.28 41.06
CA ALA A 496 -8.43 22.88 40.76
C ALA A 496 -7.90 22.11 41.97
N MET A 497 -8.57 20.99 42.29
CA MET A 497 -8.09 19.99 43.24
C MET A 497 -6.83 19.32 42.67
N ASN A 498 -5.79 19.20 43.49
CA ASN A 498 -4.60 18.46 43.07
C ASN A 498 -4.87 16.94 43.04
N ALA A 499 -3.94 16.18 42.45
CA ALA A 499 -4.09 14.73 42.32
C ALA A 499 -4.27 14.01 43.68
N ALA A 500 -3.63 14.48 44.76
CA ALA A 500 -3.78 13.88 46.08
C ALA A 500 -5.21 14.09 46.63
N GLU A 501 -5.73 15.31 46.54
CA GLU A 501 -7.10 15.63 46.97
C GLU A 501 -8.14 14.81 46.19
N ILE A 502 -7.96 14.65 44.87
CA ILE A 502 -8.85 13.82 44.05
C ILE A 502 -8.73 12.33 44.42
N THR A 503 -7.53 11.86 44.75
CA THR A 503 -7.29 10.47 45.19
C THR A 503 -8.11 10.15 46.44
N ASP A 504 -8.10 11.05 47.42
CA ASP A 504 -8.86 10.93 48.65
C ASP A 504 -10.37 10.99 48.40
N LYS A 505 -10.83 11.98 47.62
CA LYS A 505 -12.26 12.17 47.35
C LYS A 505 -12.89 11.06 46.51
N LEU A 506 -12.14 10.48 45.57
CA LEU A 506 -12.57 9.31 44.81
C LEU A 506 -12.41 8.00 45.60
N GLY A 507 -11.74 8.03 46.76
CA GLY A 507 -11.51 6.84 47.58
C GLY A 507 -10.62 5.80 46.91
N LEU A 508 -9.66 6.21 46.07
CA LEU A 508 -8.83 5.27 45.28
C LEU A 508 -8.00 4.32 46.17
N HIS A 509 -7.66 4.75 47.40
CA HIS A 509 -6.98 3.93 48.40
C HIS A 509 -7.73 2.64 48.78
N SER A 510 -9.05 2.60 48.58
CA SER A 510 -9.87 1.40 48.81
C SER A 510 -9.70 0.33 47.73
N LEU A 511 -9.20 0.70 46.53
CA LEU A 511 -9.07 -0.18 45.36
C LEU A 511 -7.80 -1.05 45.42
N ARG A 512 -7.55 -1.73 46.55
CA ARG A 512 -6.29 -2.46 46.81
C ARG A 512 -6.00 -3.61 45.85
N GLN A 513 -7.04 -4.18 45.23
CA GLN A 513 -6.95 -5.33 44.31
C GLN A 513 -6.86 -4.93 42.83
N ARG A 514 -6.76 -3.63 42.54
CA ARG A 514 -6.74 -3.10 41.17
C ARG A 514 -5.51 -2.21 40.98
N HIS A 515 -4.84 -2.37 39.84
CA HIS A 515 -3.78 -1.45 39.44
C HIS A 515 -4.41 -0.14 38.97
N TRP A 516 -4.11 0.94 39.68
CA TRP A 516 -4.57 2.28 39.35
C TRP A 516 -3.45 3.31 39.41
N TYR A 517 -3.61 4.39 38.65
CA TYR A 517 -2.75 5.58 38.71
C TYR A 517 -3.57 6.83 38.45
N ILE A 518 -3.17 7.94 39.05
CA ILE A 518 -3.77 9.25 38.84
C ILE A 518 -2.73 10.21 38.28
N GLN A 519 -3.11 10.93 37.24
CA GLN A 519 -2.25 11.88 36.56
C GLN A 519 -2.95 13.24 36.50
N SER A 520 -2.28 14.28 37.00
CA SER A 520 -2.68 15.67 36.79
C SER A 520 -2.56 16.01 35.30
N THR A 521 -3.63 16.58 34.73
CA THR A 521 -3.68 16.90 33.30
C THR A 521 -4.36 18.22 32.98
N CYS A 522 -4.00 18.78 31.83
CA CYS A 522 -4.70 19.90 31.22
C CYS A 522 -4.98 19.57 29.75
N ALA A 523 -6.25 19.31 29.42
CA ALA A 523 -6.66 18.91 28.07
C ALA A 523 -6.35 19.94 26.98
N THR A 524 -6.36 21.24 27.32
CA THR A 524 -6.12 22.34 26.38
C THR A 524 -4.63 22.48 26.05
N SER A 525 -3.75 22.47 27.06
CA SER A 525 -2.29 22.52 26.85
C SER A 525 -1.74 21.19 26.33
N GLY A 526 -2.30 20.07 26.79
CA GLY A 526 -1.83 18.71 26.55
C GLY A 526 -0.91 18.17 27.65
N GLU A 527 -0.63 18.96 28.68
CA GLU A 527 0.26 18.59 29.78
C GLU A 527 -0.30 17.40 30.58
N GLY A 528 0.57 16.43 30.89
CA GLY A 528 0.25 15.24 31.66
C GLY A 528 -0.51 14.15 30.90
N LEU A 529 -1.05 14.42 29.70
CA LEU A 529 -1.84 13.43 28.96
C LEU A 529 -0.98 12.25 28.49
N TYR A 530 0.20 12.53 27.95
CA TYR A 530 1.10 11.52 27.39
C TYR A 530 1.75 10.66 28.48
N GLU A 531 2.08 11.27 29.62
CA GLU A 531 2.64 10.62 30.80
C GLU A 531 1.66 9.57 31.37
N GLY A 532 0.37 9.93 31.47
CA GLY A 532 -0.66 8.99 31.92
C GLY A 532 -0.89 7.86 30.92
N LEU A 533 -0.90 8.16 29.62
CA LEU A 533 -1.03 7.14 28.56
C LEU A 533 0.18 6.19 28.53
N ASP A 534 1.39 6.70 28.76
CA ASP A 534 2.61 5.89 28.87
C ASP A 534 2.54 4.92 30.03
N TRP A 535 2.10 5.40 31.20
CA TRP A 535 1.87 4.54 32.35
C TRP A 535 0.85 3.44 32.06
N LEU A 536 -0.30 3.80 31.46
CA LEU A 536 -1.37 2.85 31.16
C LEU A 536 -0.92 1.79 30.14
N SER A 537 -0.22 2.22 29.09
CA SER A 537 0.40 1.35 28.08
C SER A 537 1.29 0.29 28.73
N ASN A 538 2.23 0.72 29.58
CA ASN A 538 3.21 -0.18 30.20
C ASN A 538 2.54 -1.19 31.14
N ASN A 539 1.52 -0.77 31.90
CA ASN A 539 0.88 -1.62 32.89
C ASN A 539 -0.10 -2.63 32.29
N ILE A 540 -0.75 -2.31 31.17
CA ILE A 540 -1.57 -3.30 30.44
C ILE A 540 -0.66 -4.27 29.66
N ALA A 541 0.47 -3.81 29.11
CA ALA A 541 1.41 -4.67 28.38
C ALA A 541 2.00 -5.78 29.26
N ASN A 542 2.27 -5.50 30.53
CA ASN A 542 2.83 -6.46 31.49
C ASN A 542 1.82 -7.52 32.00
N LYS A 543 0.52 -7.34 31.74
CA LYS A 543 -0.54 -8.29 32.15
C LYS A 543 -0.90 -9.35 31.10
N ALA A 544 -0.46 -9.18 29.84
CA ALA A 544 -0.89 -10.00 28.70
C ALA A 544 0.28 -10.53 27.90
#